data_AF-A0A124FWZ8-F1
#
_entry.id   AF-A0A124FWZ8-F1
#
_cell.length_a   1.000
_cell.length_b   1.000
_cell.length_c   1.000
_cell.angle_alpha   90.00
_cell.angle_beta   90.00
_cell.angle_gamma   90.00
#
_symmetry.space_group_name_H-M   'P 1'
#
loop_
_entity.id
_entity.type
_entity.pdbx_description
1 polymer ?
#
loop_
_entity_poly.entity_id
_entity_poly.type
_entity_poly.pdbx_seq_one_letter_code
_entity_poly.pdbx_strand_id
1 'polypeptide(L)' 'MKKEKKYKPTAIARMLGINPSTAAQRFASPYAEKRWGVIIHRRRDGSIERYVPESNLHYWKENPNYVGRPVFKNKD' A
#
# COMPACT_ATOMS: atom_id res chain seq x y z
N MET A 1 -23.49 2.86 -8.74
CA MET A 1 -22.32 2.18 -8.13
C MET A 1 -21.40 3.23 -7.55
N LYS A 2 -21.21 3.30 -6.21
CA LYS A 2 -20.24 4.22 -5.60
C LYS A 2 -18.84 3.78 -6.04
N LYS A 3 -18.08 4.69 -6.66
CA LYS A 3 -16.66 4.43 -6.98
C LYS A 3 -15.92 4.27 -5.65
N GLU A 4 -15.25 3.14 -5.47
CA GLU A 4 -14.40 2.90 -4.31
C GLU A 4 -13.31 3.98 -4.25
N LYS A 5 -13.08 4.53 -3.05
CA LYS A 5 -12.05 5.56 -2.85
C LYS A 5 -10.66 4.94 -3.01
N LYS A 6 -9.79 5.67 -3.70
CA LYS A 6 -8.40 5.30 -3.97
C LYS A 6 -7.48 6.28 -3.28
N TYR A 7 -6.54 5.77 -2.49
CA TYR A 7 -5.62 6.57 -1.70
C TYR A 7 -4.21 6.54 -2.28
N LYS A 8 -3.60 7.71 -2.37
CA LYS A 8 -2.19 7.92 -2.71
C LYS A 8 -1.33 7.88 -1.45
N PRO A 9 0.01 7.72 -1.56
CA PRO A 9 0.89 7.64 -0.41
C PRO A 9 0.74 8.82 0.55
N THR A 10 0.61 10.03 0.02
CA THR A 10 0.43 11.27 0.80
C THR A 10 -0.90 11.30 1.55
N ALA A 11 -1.98 10.77 0.95
CA ALA A 11 -3.28 10.68 1.58
C ALA A 11 -3.27 9.64 2.72
N ILE A 12 -2.64 8.49 2.49
CA ILE A 12 -2.41 7.46 3.52
C ILE A 12 -1.59 8.03 4.68
N ALA A 13 -0.50 8.74 4.37
CA ALA A 13 0.39 9.34 5.37
C ALA A 13 -0.35 10.31 6.29
N ARG A 14 -1.15 11.22 5.70
CA ARG A 14 -1.99 12.17 6.45
C ARG A 14 -3.05 11.45 7.29
N MET A 15 -3.70 10.44 6.73
CA MET A 15 -4.77 9.71 7.41
C MET A 15 -4.28 8.91 8.62
N LEU A 16 -3.09 8.31 8.52
CA LEU A 16 -2.54 7.42 9.54
C LEU A 16 -1.49 8.08 10.43
N GLY A 17 -1.18 9.36 10.22
CA GLY A 17 -0.15 10.08 10.97
C GLY A 17 1.27 9.52 10.78
N ILE A 18 1.52 8.79 9.67
CA ILE A 18 2.84 8.23 9.38
C ILE A 18 3.65 9.19 8.51
N ASN A 19 4.98 9.07 8.57
CA ASN A 19 5.86 9.89 7.75
C ASN A 19 5.56 9.68 6.24
N PRO A 20 5.35 10.75 5.45
CA PRO A 20 5.11 10.65 4.01
C PRO A 20 6.16 9.84 3.25
N SER A 21 7.43 9.94 3.65
CA SER A 21 8.53 9.17 3.05
C SER A 21 8.37 7.67 3.31
N THR A 22 7.92 7.29 4.51
CA THR A 22 7.63 5.88 4.84
C THR A 22 6.48 5.35 4.00
N ALA A 23 5.40 6.13 3.82
CA ALA A 23 4.30 5.73 2.95
C ALA A 23 4.77 5.56 1.49
N ALA A 24 5.60 6.47 0.98
CA ALA A 24 6.17 6.37 -0.35
C ALA A 24 7.04 5.11 -0.53
N GLN A 25 7.91 4.81 0.45
CA GLN A 25 8.74 3.60 0.44
C GLN A 25 7.89 2.32 0.44
N ARG A 26 6.81 2.27 1.23
CA ARG A 26 5.88 1.12 1.26
C ARG A 26 5.21 0.90 -0.10
N PHE A 27 4.85 1.98 -0.81
CA PHE A 27 4.30 1.90 -2.17
C PHE A 27 5.33 1.47 -3.22
N ALA A 28 6.60 1.80 -3.03
CA ALA A 28 7.69 1.40 -3.94
C ALA A 28 8.22 -0.02 -3.68
N SER A 29 7.85 -0.63 -2.55
CA SER A 29 8.32 -1.95 -2.15
C SER A 29 7.87 -3.05 -3.12
N PRO A 30 8.71 -4.06 -3.40
CA PRO A 30 8.30 -5.25 -4.16
C PRO A 30 7.22 -6.06 -3.44
N TYR A 31 6.97 -5.81 -2.15
CA TYR A 31 5.94 -6.48 -1.34
C TYR A 31 4.69 -5.61 -1.12
N ALA A 32 4.55 -4.50 -1.86
CA ALA A 32 3.51 -3.49 -1.63
C ALA A 32 2.08 -4.04 -1.73
N GLU A 33 1.82 -4.87 -2.74
CA GLU A 33 0.53 -5.55 -2.93
C GLU A 33 0.18 -6.45 -1.75
N LYS A 34 1.13 -7.27 -1.29
CA LYS A 34 0.89 -8.28 -0.25
C LYS A 34 0.80 -7.69 1.17
N ARG A 35 1.59 -6.66 1.49
CA ARG A 35 1.70 -6.12 2.85
C ARG A 35 0.80 -4.92 3.13
N TRP A 36 0.52 -4.13 2.10
CA TRP A 36 -0.16 -2.85 2.24
C TRP A 36 -1.32 -2.72 1.26
N GLY A 37 -1.67 -3.80 0.56
CA GLY A 37 -2.79 -3.84 -0.39
C GLY A 37 -2.68 -2.78 -1.49
N VAL A 38 -1.45 -2.38 -1.86
CA VAL A 38 -1.20 -1.38 -2.91
C VAL A 38 -1.48 -2.03 -4.25
N ILE A 39 -2.43 -1.52 -5.00
CA ILE A 39 -2.69 -1.97 -6.38
C ILE A 39 -1.75 -1.22 -7.32
N ILE A 40 -1.08 -1.98 -8.20
CA ILE A 40 -0.24 -1.47 -9.28
C ILE A 40 -1.02 -1.59 -10.59
N HIS A 41 -1.47 -0.45 -11.12
CA HIS A 41 -2.21 -0.40 -12.38
C HIS A 41 -1.33 0.19 -13.47
N ARG A 42 -1.03 -0.61 -14.49
CA ARG A 42 -0.33 -0.14 -15.69
C ARG A 42 -1.36 0.45 -16.66
N ARG A 43 -1.21 1.74 -16.95
CA ARG A 43 -2.09 2.47 -17.86
C ARG A 43 -1.71 2.19 -19.32
N ARG A 44 -2.62 2.53 -20.24
CA ARG A 44 -2.46 2.30 -21.69
C ARG A 44 -1.26 3.06 -22.29
N ASP A 45 -0.90 4.19 -21.70
CA ASP A 45 0.27 5.01 -22.07
C ASP A 45 1.59 4.44 -21.49
N GLY A 46 1.56 3.29 -20.83
CA GLY A 46 2.72 2.66 -20.21
C GLY A 46 3.06 3.19 -18.82
N SER A 47 2.40 4.25 -18.35
CA SER A 47 2.64 4.80 -17.01
C SER A 47 2.11 3.86 -15.92
N ILE A 48 2.77 3.87 -14.76
CA ILE A 48 2.39 3.04 -13.62
C ILE A 48 1.68 3.89 -12.58
N GLU A 49 0.44 3.54 -12.28
CA GLU A 49 -0.33 4.12 -11.20
C GLU A 49 -0.37 3.18 -10.00
N ARG A 50 0.06 3.67 -8.84
CA ARG A 50 -0.08 2.96 -7.57
C ARG A 50 -1.14 3.63 -6.69
N TYR A 51 -1.99 2.84 -6.05
CA TYR A 51 -3.02 3.32 -5.12
C TYR A 51 -3.45 2.20 -4.15
N VAL A 52 -4.01 2.58 -3.02
CA VAL A 52 -4.64 1.66 -2.06
C VAL A 52 -6.14 1.90 -2.09
N PRO A 53 -6.98 0.90 -2.40
CA PRO A 53 -8.42 1.03 -2.27
C PRO A 53 -8.85 1.10 -0.79
N GLU A 54 -10.00 1.71 -0.51
CA GLU A 54 -10.54 1.83 0.85
C GLU A 54 -10.67 0.47 1.55
N SER A 55 -11.06 -0.57 0.82
CA SER A 55 -11.12 -1.96 1.30
C SER A 55 -9.79 -2.50 1.84
N ASN A 56 -8.65 -2.03 1.30
CA ASN A 56 -7.31 -2.48 1.69
C ASN A 56 -6.65 -1.61 2.77
N LEU A 57 -7.33 -0.59 3.30
CA LEU A 57 -6.75 0.26 4.35
C LEU A 57 -6.46 -0.50 5.65
N HIS A 58 -7.13 -1.62 5.91
CA HIS A 58 -6.92 -2.44 7.12
C HIS A 58 -5.46 -2.92 7.23
N TYR A 59 -4.83 -3.32 6.12
CA TYR A 59 -3.43 -3.75 6.07
C TYR A 59 -2.44 -2.71 6.62
N TRP A 60 -2.76 -1.42 6.51
CA TRP A 60 -1.91 -0.34 7.02
C TRP A 60 -2.04 -0.13 8.52
N LYS A 61 -3.20 -0.45 9.09
CA LYS A 61 -3.46 -0.36 10.54
C LYS A 61 -2.85 -1.54 11.29
N GLU A 62 -2.85 -2.72 10.67
CA GLU A 62 -2.35 -3.96 11.27
C GLU A 62 -0.80 -4.08 11.24
N ASN A 63 -0.13 -3.35 10.34
CA ASN A 63 1.33 -3.35 10.21
C ASN A 63 1.92 -1.92 10.35
N PRO A 64 1.89 -1.31 11.56
CA PRO A 64 2.41 0.03 11.77
C PRO A 64 3.95 0.08 11.69
N ASN A 65 4.64 -0.97 12.13
CA ASN A 65 6.11 -1.01 12.17
C ASN A 65 6.70 -1.74 10.94
N TYR A 66 7.57 -1.05 10.22
CA TYR A 66 8.30 -1.61 9.08
C TYR A 66 9.37 -2.59 9.56
N VAL A 67 9.09 -3.89 9.49
CA VAL A 67 10.05 -4.97 9.79
C VAL A 67 10.49 -5.63 8.48
N GLY A 68 11.55 -5.09 7.87
CA GLY A 68 12.39 -5.70 6.82
C GLY A 68 11.74 -6.69 5.82
N ARG A 69 12.54 -7.68 5.38
CA ARG A 69 12.12 -8.74 4.44
C ARG A 69 11.08 -9.65 5.12
N PRO A 70 9.93 -9.94 4.50
CA PRO A 70 8.96 -10.89 5.05
C PRO A 70 9.56 -12.29 5.17
N VAL A 71 9.48 -12.85 6.38
CA VAL A 71 9.69 -14.29 6.61
C VAL A 71 8.31 -14.93 6.52
N PHE A 72 8.00 -15.56 5.39
CA PHE A 72 6.76 -16.33 5.26
C PHE A 72 6.97 -17.64 6.02
N LYS A 73 6.24 -17.87 7.12
CA LYS A 73 6.16 -19.21 7.71
C LYS A 73 5.33 -20.06 6.76
N ASN A 74 5.98 -21.00 6.07
CA ASN A 74 5.27 -22.11 5.44
C ASN A 74 4.54 -22.85 6.56
N LYS A 75 3.21 -22.99 6.44
CA LYS A 75 2.47 -23.96 7.23
C LYS A 75 2.72 -25.31 6.58
N ASP A 76 3.46 -26.16 7.28
CA ASP A 76 3.49 -27.61 7.07
C ASP A 76 2.10 -28.20 7.33
#